data_AF-A0A7S3AKE7-F1
#
_entry.id   AF-A0A7S3AKE7-F1
#
_cell.length_a   1.000
_cell.length_b   1.000
_cell.length_c   1.000
_cell.angle_alpha   90.00
_cell.angle_beta   90.00
_cell.angle_gamma   90.00
#
_symmetry.space_group_name_H-M   'P 1'
#
loop_
_entity.id
_entity.type
_entity.pdbx_description
1 polymer ?
#
loop_
_entity_poly.entity_id
_entity_poly.type
_entity_poly.pdbx_seq_one_letter_code
_entity_poly.pdbx_strand_id
1 'polypeptide(L)'
;HPAPRVVFLNYRRTVDGNSSRDLPDHQLAQRFHDQLHARGCGAWWANSDIPGFGIPPGQPFYDGLADGLARTHSFVALLSQDGLARLARLTADSPCDMVLVEFRMANELRHRGSIARILTVFVGKRYEGPSYEMYSDMLAEGGRPACPDVEVAGVEEMVARFLQLQELGAPLAPLHERTVRG
;
A
#
# COMPACT_ATOMS: atom_id res chain seq x y z
N HIS A 1 -22.02 -10.03 -5.03
CA HIS A 1 -20.74 -10.32 -4.35
C HIS A 1 -20.65 -9.49 -3.08
N PRO A 2 -20.25 -10.07 -1.93
CA PRO A 2 -20.03 -9.25 -0.73
C PRO A 2 -18.91 -8.25 -1.00
N ALA A 3 -19.08 -7.01 -0.51
CA ALA A 3 -18.07 -5.96 -0.64
C ALA A 3 -16.72 -6.43 -0.05
N PRO A 4 -15.58 -6.10 -0.68
CA PRO A 4 -14.27 -6.51 -0.19
C PRO A 4 -14.05 -5.99 1.23
N ARG A 5 -13.76 -6.89 2.17
CA ARG A 5 -13.58 -6.54 3.60
C ARG A 5 -12.14 -6.12 3.92
N VAL A 6 -11.22 -6.33 2.98
CA VAL A 6 -9.79 -6.07 3.12
C VAL A 6 -9.25 -5.50 1.81
N VAL A 7 -8.52 -4.38 1.87
CA VAL A 7 -7.57 -3.97 0.82
C VAL A 7 -6.19 -4.12 1.37
N PHE A 8 -5.27 -4.56 0.51
CA PHE A 8 -3.87 -4.59 0.87
C PHE A 8 -3.03 -3.76 -0.12
N LEU A 9 -2.06 -3.04 0.45
CA LEU A 9 -1.05 -2.24 -0.22
C LEU A 9 0.27 -3.00 -0.26
N ASN A 10 0.90 -2.99 -1.43
CA ASN A 10 2.23 -3.57 -1.61
C ASN A 10 3.27 -2.47 -1.74
N TYR A 11 4.29 -2.52 -0.88
CA TYR A 11 5.38 -1.54 -0.86
C TYR A 11 6.42 -1.68 -1.98
N ARG A 12 6.09 -2.27 -3.14
CA ARG A 12 7.01 -2.24 -4.29
C ARG A 12 6.31 -2.36 -5.64
N ARG A 13 5.81 -1.23 -6.15
CA ARG A 13 5.49 -1.09 -7.58
C ARG A 13 6.65 -0.38 -8.28
N THR A 14 7.60 -1.19 -8.75
CA THR A 14 8.74 -0.85 -9.63
C THR A 14 9.74 0.20 -9.17
N VAL A 15 11.01 -0.17 -9.32
CA VAL A 15 12.16 0.73 -9.50
C VAL A 15 12.74 0.34 -10.87
N ASP A 16 12.93 1.32 -11.76
CA ASP A 16 13.76 1.21 -12.98
C ASP A 16 13.34 0.22 -14.08
N GLY A 17 12.12 0.34 -14.63
CA GLY A 17 11.79 -0.23 -15.95
C GLY A 17 11.64 -1.76 -16.05
N ASN A 18 11.91 -2.52 -14.99
CA ASN A 18 11.58 -3.94 -14.89
C ASN A 18 10.11 -4.16 -14.52
N SER A 19 9.49 -5.22 -15.04
CA SER A 19 8.15 -5.65 -14.66
C SER A 19 8.06 -5.83 -13.14
N SER A 20 7.18 -5.09 -12.47
CA SER A 20 6.94 -5.24 -11.02
C SER A 20 6.60 -6.66 -10.59
N ARG A 21 6.14 -7.51 -11.53
CA ARG A 21 5.66 -8.86 -11.25
C ARG A 21 6.77 -9.83 -10.80
N ASP A 22 8.00 -9.57 -11.20
CA ASP A 22 9.14 -10.45 -10.90
C ASP A 22 9.84 -10.08 -9.58
N LEU A 23 9.39 -9.02 -8.92
CA LEU A 23 9.96 -8.58 -7.65
C LEU A 23 9.47 -9.48 -6.51
N PRO A 24 10.34 -9.89 -5.57
CA PRO A 24 9.97 -10.75 -4.43
C PRO A 24 8.75 -10.22 -3.63
N ASP A 25 8.68 -8.90 -3.42
CA ASP A 25 7.56 -8.26 -2.72
C ASP A 25 6.24 -8.40 -3.47
N HIS A 26 6.27 -8.43 -4.81
CA HIS A 26 5.09 -8.68 -5.62
C HIS A 26 4.61 -10.13 -5.52
N GLN A 27 5.54 -11.08 -5.54
CA GLN A 27 5.21 -12.50 -5.37
C GLN A 27 4.64 -12.78 -3.97
N LEU A 28 5.23 -12.18 -2.93
CA LEU A 28 4.72 -12.29 -1.57
C LEU A 28 3.30 -11.73 -1.44
N ALA A 29 3.08 -10.55 -1.99
CA ALA A 29 1.78 -9.90 -2.09
C ALA A 29 0.73 -10.77 -2.79
N GLN A 30 1.05 -11.31 -3.95
CA GLN A 30 0.17 -12.20 -4.71
C GLN A 30 -0.20 -13.42 -3.85
N ARG A 31 0.79 -14.10 -3.27
CA ARG A 31 0.53 -15.26 -2.39
C ARG A 31 -0.33 -14.90 -1.18
N PHE A 32 -0.09 -13.75 -0.55
CA PHE A 32 -0.89 -13.28 0.58
C PHE A 32 -2.34 -13.01 0.16
N HIS A 33 -2.53 -12.34 -0.97
CA HIS A 33 -3.85 -12.10 -1.57
C HIS A 33 -4.58 -13.41 -1.88
N ASP A 34 -3.94 -14.35 -2.55
CA ASP A 34 -4.55 -15.64 -2.93
C ASP A 34 -4.91 -16.48 -1.70
N GLN A 35 -4.06 -16.45 -0.68
CA GLN A 35 -4.29 -17.10 0.60
C GLN A 35 -5.46 -16.50 1.41
N LEU A 36 -5.73 -15.20 1.26
CA LEU A 36 -6.91 -14.57 1.84
C LEU A 36 -8.18 -15.05 1.11
N HIS A 37 -8.16 -15.06 -0.23
CA HIS A 37 -9.28 -15.54 -1.04
C HIS A 37 -9.58 -17.02 -0.80
N ALA A 38 -8.55 -17.87 -0.73
CA ALA A 38 -8.71 -19.29 -0.41
C ALA A 38 -9.36 -19.53 0.96
N ARG A 39 -9.27 -18.55 1.88
CA ARG A 39 -9.92 -18.55 3.19
C ARG A 39 -11.28 -17.85 3.21
N GLY A 40 -11.81 -17.45 2.05
CA GLY A 40 -13.09 -16.76 1.92
C GLY A 40 -13.06 -15.27 2.25
N CYS A 41 -11.87 -14.67 2.40
CA CYS A 41 -11.71 -13.23 2.60
C CYS A 41 -11.67 -12.52 1.25
N GLY A 42 -12.65 -11.65 0.99
CA GLY A 42 -12.63 -10.77 -0.18
C GLY A 42 -11.54 -9.71 -0.06
N ALA A 43 -10.36 -9.99 -0.60
CA ALA A 43 -9.20 -9.10 -0.61
C ALA A 43 -9.11 -8.37 -1.94
N TRP A 44 -9.18 -7.03 -1.94
CA TRP A 44 -8.96 -6.24 -3.15
C TRP A 44 -7.50 -5.80 -3.25
N TRP A 45 -6.94 -5.90 -4.45
CA TRP A 45 -5.58 -5.48 -4.77
C TRP A 45 -5.50 -4.98 -6.20
N ALA A 46 -4.80 -3.86 -6.41
CA ALA A 46 -4.76 -3.18 -7.71
C ALA A 46 -4.18 -4.02 -8.87
N ASN A 47 -3.41 -5.07 -8.58
CA ASN A 47 -2.87 -6.00 -9.59
C ASN A 47 -3.63 -7.33 -9.67
N SER A 48 -4.71 -7.49 -8.90
CA SER A 48 -5.49 -8.72 -8.88
C SER A 48 -6.09 -9.02 -10.25
N ASP A 49 -5.99 -10.27 -10.67
CA ASP A 49 -6.66 -10.83 -11.83
C ASP A 49 -8.05 -11.41 -11.49
N ILE A 50 -8.40 -11.48 -10.20
CA ILE A 50 -9.69 -11.97 -9.74
C ILE A 50 -10.78 -10.92 -10.02
N PRO A 51 -11.82 -11.24 -10.81
CA PRO A 51 -12.87 -10.28 -11.16
C PRO A 51 -13.55 -9.69 -9.91
N GLY A 52 -13.66 -8.36 -9.87
CA GLY A 52 -14.24 -7.62 -8.74
C GLY A 52 -13.29 -7.37 -7.56
N PHE A 53 -12.06 -7.88 -7.61
CA PHE A 53 -11.05 -7.74 -6.55
C PHE A 53 -9.77 -7.02 -7.02
N GLY A 54 -9.83 -6.38 -8.18
CA GLY A 54 -8.77 -5.51 -8.69
C GLY A 54 -9.35 -4.35 -9.47
N ILE A 55 -8.50 -3.69 -10.26
CA ILE A 55 -8.92 -2.62 -11.16
C ILE A 55 -9.55 -3.26 -12.40
N PRO A 56 -10.82 -2.95 -12.72
CA PRO A 56 -11.48 -3.40 -13.94
C PRO A 56 -10.68 -3.09 -15.20
N PRO A 57 -10.65 -4.01 -16.18
CA PRO A 57 -10.03 -3.75 -17.48
C PRO A 57 -10.59 -2.48 -18.13
N GLY A 58 -9.71 -1.59 -18.58
CA GLY A 58 -10.08 -0.33 -19.23
C GLY A 58 -10.45 0.81 -18.27
N GLN A 59 -10.57 0.56 -16.95
CA GLN A 59 -10.73 1.65 -15.99
C GLN A 59 -9.39 2.37 -15.78
N PRO A 60 -9.36 3.72 -15.75
CA PRO A 60 -8.16 4.46 -15.38
C PRO A 60 -7.65 4.01 -14.02
N PHE A 61 -6.32 3.86 -13.92
CA PHE A 61 -5.68 3.30 -12.75
C PHE A 61 -6.10 4.01 -11.44
N TYR A 62 -6.09 5.35 -11.46
CA TYR A 62 -6.42 6.16 -10.30
C TYR A 62 -7.89 6.00 -9.89
N ASP A 63 -8.82 5.98 -10.84
CA ASP A 63 -10.24 5.83 -10.55
C ASP A 63 -10.52 4.45 -9.93
N GLY A 64 -9.93 3.39 -10.52
CA GLY A 64 -10.07 2.03 -9.99
C GLY A 64 -9.45 1.88 -8.59
N LEU A 65 -8.35 2.56 -8.32
CA LEU A 65 -7.74 2.60 -6.99
C LEU A 65 -8.62 3.33 -5.97
N ALA A 66 -9.16 4.49 -6.34
CA ALA A 66 -10.07 5.24 -5.49
C ALA A 66 -11.30 4.41 -5.12
N ASP A 67 -11.92 3.76 -6.11
CA ASP A 67 -13.08 2.93 -5.88
C ASP A 67 -12.75 1.69 -5.02
N GLY A 68 -11.57 1.10 -5.20
CA GLY A 68 -11.07 0.00 -4.37
C GLY A 68 -10.94 0.42 -2.91
N LEU A 69 -10.29 1.55 -2.66
CA LEU A 69 -10.11 2.11 -1.32
C LEU A 69 -11.45 2.52 -0.67
N ALA A 70 -12.37 3.12 -1.42
CA ALA A 70 -13.68 3.53 -0.92
C ALA A 70 -14.54 2.34 -0.45
N ARG A 71 -14.34 1.16 -1.03
CA ARG A 71 -15.04 -0.09 -0.67
C ARG A 71 -14.37 -0.86 0.47
N THR A 72 -13.29 -0.33 1.04
CA THR A 72 -12.44 -1.02 2.02
C THR A 72 -12.88 -0.76 3.44
N HIS A 73 -13.06 -1.83 4.22
CA HIS A 73 -13.22 -1.70 5.68
C HIS A 73 -11.88 -1.79 6.44
N SER A 74 -10.94 -2.62 5.96
CA SER A 74 -9.65 -2.85 6.62
C SER A 74 -8.53 -2.72 5.60
N PHE A 75 -7.52 -1.93 5.91
CA PHE A 75 -6.37 -1.74 5.05
C PHE A 75 -5.15 -2.48 5.61
N VAL A 76 -4.41 -3.20 4.76
CA VAL A 76 -3.22 -3.96 5.16
C VAL A 76 -2.02 -3.48 4.36
N ALA A 77 -1.02 -2.89 5.02
CA ALA A 77 0.24 -2.53 4.39
C ALA A 77 1.27 -3.66 4.58
N LEU A 78 1.68 -4.32 3.49
CA LEU A 78 2.83 -5.24 3.51
C LEU A 78 4.11 -4.44 3.25
N LEU A 79 4.94 -4.29 4.29
CA LEU A 79 6.14 -3.45 4.28
C LEU A 79 7.39 -4.33 4.39
N SER A 80 8.09 -4.51 3.26
CA SER A 80 9.39 -5.18 3.25
C SER A 80 10.50 -4.22 3.68
N GLN A 81 11.62 -4.77 4.17
CA GLN A 81 12.81 -3.98 4.48
C GLN A 81 13.30 -3.17 3.27
N ASP A 82 13.37 -3.79 2.10
CA ASP A 82 13.73 -3.13 0.83
C ASP A 82 12.74 -2.02 0.48
N GLY A 83 11.45 -2.30 0.64
CA GLY A 83 10.37 -1.35 0.40
C GLY A 83 10.51 -0.12 1.29
N LEU A 84 10.85 -0.29 2.57
CA LEU A 84 11.03 0.82 3.51
C LEU A 84 12.34 1.58 3.30
N ALA A 85 13.41 0.92 2.85
CA ALA A 85 14.72 1.53 2.70
C ALA A 85 14.73 2.75 1.75
N ARG A 86 13.83 2.80 0.76
CA ARG A 86 13.69 3.97 -0.12
C ARG A 86 13.13 5.21 0.57
N LEU A 87 12.36 5.01 1.66
CA LEU A 87 11.77 6.12 2.41
C LEU A 87 12.80 6.92 3.19
N ALA A 88 13.91 6.29 3.56
CA ALA A 88 15.02 6.94 4.24
C ALA A 88 15.68 8.06 3.41
N ARG A 89 15.38 8.15 2.11
CA ARG A 89 15.97 9.10 1.16
C ARG A 89 14.98 10.12 0.62
N LEU A 90 13.77 10.18 1.18
CA LEU A 90 12.75 11.11 0.71
C LEU A 90 13.12 12.56 1.03
N THR A 91 12.74 13.43 0.11
CA THR A 91 12.81 14.89 0.22
C THR A 91 11.44 15.46 -0.15
N ALA A 92 11.20 16.74 0.13
CA ALA A 92 9.92 17.38 -0.21
C ALA A 92 9.64 17.31 -1.73
N ASP A 93 10.70 17.34 -2.53
CA ASP A 93 10.67 17.32 -4.00
C ASP A 93 10.82 15.90 -4.60
N SER A 94 10.80 14.86 -3.76
CA SER A 94 10.87 13.49 -4.26
C SER A 94 9.69 13.17 -5.18
N PRO A 95 9.89 12.33 -6.22
CA PRO A 95 8.79 11.88 -7.07
C PRO A 95 7.66 11.29 -6.24
N CYS A 96 6.42 11.51 -6.70
CA CYS A 96 5.23 10.99 -6.03
C CYS A 96 5.26 9.46 -6.00
N ASP A 97 5.50 8.89 -4.82
CA ASP A 97 5.49 7.45 -4.60
C ASP A 97 4.04 7.00 -4.38
N MET A 98 3.51 6.21 -5.32
CA MET A 98 2.12 5.73 -5.23
C MET A 98 1.84 4.94 -3.96
N VAL A 99 2.85 4.31 -3.40
CA VAL A 99 2.70 3.57 -2.16
C VAL A 99 2.50 4.53 -0.97
N LEU A 100 3.18 5.67 -0.97
CA LEU A 100 2.91 6.72 0.01
C LEU A 100 1.52 7.33 -0.18
N VAL A 101 1.09 7.54 -1.43
CA VAL A 101 -0.25 8.03 -1.75
C VAL A 101 -1.32 7.09 -1.21
N GLU A 102 -1.23 5.79 -1.52
CA GLU A 102 -2.20 4.79 -1.08
C GLU A 102 -2.24 4.71 0.46
N PHE A 103 -1.09 4.73 1.14
CA PHE A 103 -1.03 4.76 2.60
C PHE A 103 -1.62 6.05 3.19
N ARG A 104 -1.34 7.21 2.58
CA ARG A 104 -1.91 8.49 3.00
C ARG A 104 -3.42 8.54 2.81
N MET A 105 -3.92 8.02 1.69
CA MET A 105 -5.35 7.87 1.43
C MET A 105 -6.00 6.93 2.44
N ALA A 106 -5.34 5.84 2.83
CA ALA A 106 -5.86 4.94 3.86
C ALA A 106 -6.01 5.64 5.22
N ASN A 107 -5.02 6.44 5.63
CA ASN A 107 -5.10 7.25 6.84
C ASN A 107 -6.26 8.26 6.77
N GLU A 108 -6.39 8.94 5.64
CA GLU A 108 -7.45 9.91 5.42
C GLU A 108 -8.85 9.28 5.51
N LEU A 109 -9.05 8.13 4.85
CA LEU A 109 -10.29 7.37 4.90
C LEU A 109 -10.56 6.78 6.29
N ARG A 110 -9.52 6.52 7.10
CA ARG A 110 -9.65 6.12 8.50
C ARG A 110 -10.19 7.25 9.37
N HIS A 111 -9.66 8.48 9.22
CA HIS A 111 -10.18 9.66 9.92
C HIS A 111 -11.63 9.99 9.57
N ARG A 112 -12.06 9.61 8.36
CA ARG A 112 -13.45 9.75 7.89
C ARG A 112 -14.38 8.63 8.35
N GLY A 113 -13.84 7.58 8.96
CA GLY A 113 -14.62 6.41 9.40
C GLY A 113 -14.93 5.38 8.31
N SER A 114 -14.42 5.56 7.08
CA SER A 114 -14.60 4.59 5.99
C SER A 114 -13.71 3.35 6.18
N ILE A 115 -12.48 3.54 6.65
CA ILE A 115 -11.56 2.47 7.03
C ILE A 115 -11.53 2.35 8.55
N ALA A 116 -11.95 1.21 9.08
CA ALA A 116 -11.97 0.99 10.53
C ALA A 116 -10.57 0.71 11.10
N ARG A 117 -9.68 0.12 10.29
CA ARG A 117 -8.34 -0.30 10.75
C ARG A 117 -7.32 -0.31 9.63
N ILE A 118 -6.10 0.08 10.00
CA ILE A 118 -4.89 -0.08 9.21
C ILE A 118 -4.02 -1.08 9.95
N LEU A 119 -3.67 -2.17 9.28
CA LEU A 119 -2.80 -3.22 9.78
C LEU A 119 -1.50 -3.17 9.00
N THR A 120 -0.37 -3.15 9.70
CA THR A 120 0.94 -3.13 9.05
C THR A 120 1.64 -4.45 9.33
N VAL A 121 2.02 -5.15 8.26
CA VAL A 121 2.80 -6.38 8.32
C VAL A 121 4.21 -6.05 7.86
N PHE A 122 5.16 -6.17 8.78
CA PHE A 122 6.57 -5.96 8.50
C PHE A 122 7.20 -7.28 8.05
N VAL A 123 7.90 -7.25 6.92
CA VAL A 123 8.50 -8.42 6.30
C VAL A 123 10.01 -8.24 6.24
N GLY A 124 10.74 -9.15 6.86
CA GLY A 124 12.20 -9.13 6.87
C GLY A 124 12.80 -9.68 5.58
N LYS A 125 14.07 -10.07 5.65
CA LYS A 125 14.82 -10.57 4.50
C LYS A 125 14.29 -11.93 4.05
N ARG A 126 14.24 -12.12 2.74
CA ARG A 126 13.93 -13.41 2.13
C ARG A 126 15.17 -14.30 2.16
N TYR A 127 14.99 -15.52 2.64
CA TYR A 127 15.95 -16.61 2.57
C TYR A 127 15.34 -17.72 1.73
N GLU A 128 16.06 -18.14 0.69
CA GLU A 128 15.60 -19.17 -0.25
C GLU A 128 16.62 -20.31 -0.28
N GLY A 129 16.11 -21.53 -0.19
CA GLY A 129 16.86 -22.75 -0.48
C GLY A 129 16.05 -23.67 -1.39
N PRO A 130 16.61 -24.83 -1.79
CA PRO A 130 16.01 -25.72 -2.79
C PRO A 130 14.58 -26.19 -2.47
N SER A 131 14.17 -26.15 -1.20
CA SER A 131 12.89 -26.66 -0.70
C SER A 131 12.22 -25.74 0.33
N TYR A 132 12.75 -24.54 0.54
CA TYR A 132 12.16 -23.60 1.50
C TYR A 132 12.28 -22.15 1.04
N GLU A 133 11.27 -21.38 1.40
CA GLU A 133 11.28 -19.93 1.37
C GLU A 133 10.90 -19.46 2.77
N MET A 134 11.74 -18.64 3.39
CA MET A 134 11.49 -18.06 4.70
C MET A 134 11.71 -16.55 4.64
N TYR A 135 10.94 -15.82 5.45
CA TYR A 135 11.13 -14.40 5.67
C TYR A 135 11.50 -14.21 7.13
N SER A 136 12.54 -13.43 7.41
CA SER A 136 12.88 -13.08 8.78
C SER A 136 11.92 -12.07 9.39
N ASP A 137 12.00 -11.90 10.70
CA ASP A 137 11.29 -10.84 11.41
C ASP A 137 12.07 -9.53 11.29
N MET A 138 11.54 -8.60 10.49
CA MET A 138 12.14 -7.29 10.26
C MET A 138 12.31 -6.49 11.56
N LEU A 139 11.37 -6.60 12.50
CA LEU A 139 11.41 -5.85 13.76
C LEU A 139 12.50 -6.40 14.67
N ALA A 140 12.78 -7.70 14.62
CA ALA A 140 13.86 -8.33 15.37
C ALA A 140 15.26 -7.98 14.83
N GLU A 141 15.38 -7.62 13.55
CA GLU A 141 16.67 -7.34 12.87
C GLU A 141 17.15 -5.88 12.96
N GLY A 142 16.60 -5.08 13.86
CA GLY A 142 16.94 -3.65 13.99
C GLY A 142 15.93 -2.71 13.34
N GLY A 143 14.81 -3.24 12.83
CA GLY A 143 13.58 -2.48 12.66
C GLY A 143 13.53 -1.52 11.48
N ARG A 144 12.73 -0.46 11.64
CA ARG A 144 12.39 0.50 10.59
C ARG A 144 13.60 1.36 10.24
N PRO A 145 13.85 1.66 8.96
CA PRO A 145 14.91 2.60 8.61
C PRO A 145 14.58 3.97 9.18
N ALA A 146 15.60 4.70 9.65
CA ALA A 146 15.43 6.10 10.04
C ALA A 146 14.94 6.87 8.80
N CYS A 147 13.71 7.38 8.89
CA CYS A 147 13.10 8.15 7.82
C CYS A 147 13.16 9.65 8.18
N PRO A 148 13.38 10.53 7.19
CA PRO A 148 13.37 11.96 7.42
C PRO A 148 11.94 12.43 7.75
N ASP A 149 11.82 13.40 8.64
CA ASP A 149 10.56 14.12 8.88
C ASP A 149 10.24 15.01 7.67
N VAL A 150 9.56 14.45 6.67
CA VAL A 150 9.26 15.15 5.42
C VAL A 150 7.82 14.94 4.96
N GLU A 151 7.19 16.02 4.50
CA GLU A 151 5.98 15.99 3.69
C GLU A 151 6.38 16.04 2.21
N VAL A 152 6.02 15.02 1.44
CA VAL A 152 6.34 14.95 0.01
C VAL A 152 5.22 15.66 -0.76
N ALA A 153 5.52 16.80 -1.37
CA ALA A 153 4.50 17.67 -1.97
C ALA A 153 3.64 16.93 -3.02
N GLY A 154 4.28 16.14 -3.88
CA GLY A 154 3.58 15.36 -4.90
C GLY A 154 2.62 14.31 -4.34
N VAL A 155 2.85 13.79 -3.13
CA VAL A 155 1.92 12.86 -2.47
C VAL A 155 0.66 13.61 -2.02
N GLU A 156 0.83 14.79 -1.43
CA GLU A 156 -0.30 15.58 -0.92
C GLU A 156 -1.16 16.17 -2.05
N GLU A 157 -0.54 16.61 -3.16
CA GLU A 157 -1.26 16.99 -4.37
C GLU A 157 -2.11 15.84 -4.92
N MET A 158 -1.55 14.63 -4.96
CA MET A 158 -2.24 13.46 -5.44
C MET A 158 -3.41 13.08 -4.52
N VAL A 159 -3.20 13.09 -3.19
CA VAL A 159 -4.25 12.86 -2.18
C VAL A 159 -5.38 13.89 -2.32
N ALA A 160 -5.05 15.18 -2.48
CA ALA A 160 -6.07 16.22 -2.67
C ALA A 160 -6.90 15.97 -3.93
N ARG A 161 -6.25 15.59 -5.04
CA ARG A 161 -6.95 15.21 -6.28
C ARG A 161 -7.88 14.02 -6.08
N PHE A 162 -7.44 13.00 -5.35
CA PHE A 162 -8.28 11.83 -5.03
C PHE A 162 -9.52 12.21 -4.23
N LEU A 163 -9.36 13.04 -3.20
CA LEU A 163 -10.49 13.49 -2.38
C LEU A 163 -11.47 14.33 -3.19
N GLN A 164 -10.98 15.15 -4.11
CA GLN A 164 -11.83 15.93 -5.02
C GLN A 164 -12.63 15.02 -5.96
N LEU A 165 -11.99 14.01 -6.56
CA LEU A 165 -12.67 13.05 -7.45
C LEU A 165 -13.78 12.26 -6.75
N GLN A 166 -13.63 12.04 -5.45
CA GLN A 166 -14.60 11.31 -4.62
C GLN A 166 -15.58 12.23 -3.89
N GLU A 167 -15.53 13.55 -4.16
CA GLU A 167 -16.36 14.56 -3.51
C GLU A 167 -16.23 14.57 -1.96
N LEU A 168 -15.06 14.19 -1.45
CA LEU A 168 -14.78 14.09 -0.02
C LEU A 168 -14.27 15.40 0.60
N GLY A 169 -13.98 16.42 -0.22
CA GLY A 169 -13.52 17.73 0.24
C GLY A 169 -12.03 17.76 0.63
N ALA A 170 -11.66 18.63 1.58
CA ALA A 170 -10.27 18.83 1.99
C ALA A 170 -9.75 17.70 2.91
N PRO A 171 -8.43 17.43 2.94
CA PRO A 171 -7.83 16.45 3.86
C PRO A 171 -8.15 16.73 5.33
N LEU A 172 -8.44 15.68 6.10
CA LEU A 172 -8.72 15.71 7.53
C LEU A 172 -7.58 15.15 8.39
N ALA A 173 -6.71 14.32 7.81
CA ALA A 173 -5.60 13.73 8.56
C ALA A 173 -4.67 14.82 9.14
N PRO A 174 -4.27 14.72 10.42
CA PRO A 174 -3.43 15.72 11.06
C PRO A 174 -2.01 15.69 10.48
N LEU A 175 -1.31 16.82 10.52
CA LEU A 175 0.02 16.99 9.90
C LEU A 175 1.02 15.88 10.27
N HIS A 176 1.02 15.41 11.51
CA HIS A 176 1.94 14.36 11.95
C HIS A 176 1.70 12.98 11.30
N GLU A 177 0.50 12.72 10.78
CA GLU A 177 0.19 11.54 9.97
C GLU A 177 0.38 11.79 8.45
N ARG A 178 0.71 13.03 8.07
CA ARG A 178 1.05 13.46 6.71
C ARG A 178 2.55 13.44 6.45
N THR A 179 3.35 13.57 7.51
CA THR A 179 4.80 13.47 7.48
C THR A 179 5.26 12.01 7.51
N VAL A 180 6.20 11.63 6.64
CA VAL A 180 6.96 10.37 6.83
C VAL A 180 7.87 10.57 8.05
N ARG A 181 7.91 9.62 8.99
CA ARG A 181 8.72 9.73 10.22
C ARG A 181 9.48 8.45 10.51
N GLY A 182 10.70 8.59 11.04
CA GLY A 182 11.52 7.51 11.60
C GLY A 182 11.05 7.06 12.98
#